data_AF-A0A7W4CLP0-F1
#
_entry.id   AF-A0A7W4CLP0-F1
#
_cell.length_a   1.000
_cell.length_b   1.000
_cell.length_c   1.000
_cell.angle_alpha   90.00
_cell.angle_beta   90.00
_cell.angle_gamma   90.00
#
_symmetry.space_group_name_H-M   'P 1'
#
loop_
_entity.id
_entity.type
_entity.pdbx_description
1 polymer ?
#
loop_
_entity_poly.entity_id
_entity_poly.type
_entity_poly.pdbx_seq_one_letter_code
_entity_poly.pdbx_strand_id
1 'polypeptide(L)'
;MTVPLPDTSGLSPDQARTLIAELAQVNVITSNCPAYPVSDAEWTLIAGTGDKLAAQLGLDASAYDKQFYGPAFKLLDDPEACDRIGPRAQPLIARLKAMGGATTPLSHSQ
;
A
#
# COMPACT_ATOMS: atom_id res chain seq x y z
N MET A 1 -4.09 -5.58 14.40
CA MET A 1 -4.54 -4.20 14.67
C MET A 1 -5.32 -3.69 13.47
N THR A 2 -6.15 -2.67 13.63
CA THR A 2 -6.79 -1.97 12.51
C THR A 2 -6.52 -0.48 12.63
N VAL A 3 -6.45 0.21 11.51
CA VAL A 3 -6.29 1.66 11.43
C VAL A 3 -7.38 2.23 10.52
N PRO A 4 -7.76 3.51 10.67
CA PRO A 4 -8.60 4.18 9.69
C PRO A 4 -7.96 4.12 8.30
N LEU A 5 -8.71 3.59 7.33
CA LEU A 5 -8.30 3.56 5.93
C LEU A 5 -8.77 4.82 5.21
N PRO A 6 -8.02 5.31 4.20
CA PRO A 6 -8.42 6.46 3.40
C PRO A 6 -9.76 6.24 2.70
N ASP A 7 -10.47 7.33 2.43
CA ASP A 7 -11.60 7.32 1.52
C ASP A 7 -11.09 7.29 0.06
N THR A 8 -11.43 6.21 -0.64
CA THR A 8 -11.04 5.97 -2.04
C THR A 8 -12.24 6.05 -2.99
N SER A 9 -13.44 6.32 -2.46
CA SER A 9 -14.70 6.30 -3.22
C SER A 9 -14.73 7.33 -4.35
N GLY A 10 -14.01 8.44 -4.21
CA GLY A 10 -13.87 9.48 -5.23
C GLY A 10 -12.83 9.20 -6.32
N LEU A 11 -12.07 8.09 -6.24
CA LEU A 11 -11.06 7.76 -7.26
C LEU A 11 -11.71 7.16 -8.50
N SER A 12 -11.29 7.62 -9.68
CA SER A 12 -11.57 6.92 -10.93
C SER A 12 -10.90 5.54 -10.95
N PRO A 13 -11.35 4.60 -11.81
CA PRO A 13 -10.70 3.29 -11.95
C PRO A 13 -9.21 3.39 -12.26
N ASP A 14 -8.78 4.34 -13.10
CA ASP A 14 -7.37 4.52 -13.45
C ASP A 14 -6.55 5.08 -12.28
N GLN A 15 -7.13 6.00 -11.50
CA GLN A 15 -6.50 6.51 -10.29
C GLN A 15 -6.36 5.43 -9.23
N ALA A 16 -7.38 4.59 -9.06
CA ALA A 16 -7.36 3.44 -8.16
C ALA A 16 -6.31 2.41 -8.59
N ARG A 17 -6.21 2.09 -9.89
CA ARG A 17 -5.17 1.20 -10.46
C ARG A 17 -3.76 1.76 -10.28
N THR A 18 -3.59 3.06 -10.43
CA THR A 18 -2.29 3.70 -10.20
C THR A 18 -1.90 3.62 -8.73
N LEU A 19 -2.82 3.97 -7.82
CA LEU A 19 -2.55 3.95 -6.39
C LEU A 19 -2.29 2.53 -5.85
N ILE A 20 -3.08 1.53 -6.25
CA ILE A 20 -2.86 0.14 -5.80
C ILE A 20 -1.53 -0.42 -6.30
N ALA A 21 -1.07 -0.02 -7.49
CA ALA A 21 0.26 -0.39 -7.99
C ALA A 21 1.38 0.27 -7.17
N GLU A 22 1.26 1.56 -6.83
CA GLU A 22 2.20 2.26 -5.95
C GLU A 22 2.28 1.58 -4.57
N LEU A 23 1.13 1.22 -3.99
CA LEU A 23 1.03 0.55 -2.69
C LEU A 23 1.68 -0.84 -2.71
N ALA A 24 1.42 -1.66 -3.73
CA ALA A 24 2.03 -2.98 -3.86
C ALA A 24 3.56 -2.88 -3.95
N GLN A 25 4.07 -1.94 -4.76
CA GLN A 25 5.51 -1.72 -4.90
C GLN A 25 6.15 -1.29 -3.58
N VAL A 26 5.56 -0.29 -2.90
CA VAL A 26 6.07 0.18 -1.62
C VAL A 26 5.99 -0.91 -0.57
N ASN A 27 4.88 -1.64 -0.46
CA ASN A 27 4.73 -2.72 0.53
C ASN A 27 5.81 -3.79 0.36
N VAL A 28 6.02 -4.28 -0.86
CA VAL A 28 7.06 -5.28 -1.15
C VAL A 28 8.43 -4.73 -0.79
N ILE A 29 8.77 -3.51 -1.22
CA ILE A 29 10.09 -2.93 -0.98
C ILE A 29 10.34 -2.69 0.51
N THR A 30 9.41 -2.08 1.24
CA THR A 30 9.59 -1.81 2.68
C THR A 30 9.60 -3.08 3.52
N SER A 31 9.00 -4.17 3.03
CA SER A 31 9.00 -5.48 3.71
C SER A 31 10.30 -6.27 3.48
N ASN A 32 11.08 -5.94 2.44
CA ASN A 32 12.27 -6.70 2.04
C ASN A 32 13.57 -5.88 2.08
N CYS A 33 13.50 -4.55 2.13
CA CYS A 33 14.64 -3.64 2.17
C CYS A 33 14.73 -2.95 3.55
N PRO A 34 15.60 -3.41 4.47
CA PRO A 34 15.62 -2.95 5.87
C PRO A 34 16.04 -1.49 6.07
N ALA A 35 16.62 -0.85 5.05
CA ALA A 35 16.99 0.57 5.08
C ALA A 35 15.78 1.52 5.07
N TYR A 36 14.60 1.03 4.72
CA TYR A 36 13.37 1.83 4.58
C TYR A 36 12.24 1.25 5.44
N PRO A 37 12.41 1.22 6.78
CA PRO A 37 11.41 0.63 7.66
C PRO A 37 10.12 1.45 7.67
N VAL A 38 9.00 0.75 7.82
CA VAL A 38 7.69 1.32 8.17
C VAL A 38 7.22 0.65 9.45
N SER A 39 6.51 1.39 10.29
CA SER A 39 5.87 0.84 11.50
C SER A 39 4.73 -0.11 11.14
N ASP A 40 4.34 -0.99 12.07
CA ASP A 40 3.20 -1.91 11.89
C ASP A 40 1.90 -1.17 11.51
N ALA A 41 1.70 0.02 12.06
CA ALA A 41 0.54 0.85 11.77
C ALA A 41 0.58 1.43 10.34
N GLU A 42 1.76 1.87 9.88
CA GLU A 42 1.96 2.33 8.51
C GLU A 42 1.84 1.18 7.51
N TRP A 43 2.39 0.02 7.83
CA TRP A 43 2.21 -1.19 7.05
C TRP A 43 0.72 -1.57 6.94
N THR A 44 -0.01 -1.55 8.06
CA THR A 44 -1.45 -1.83 8.08
C THR A 44 -2.23 -0.82 7.22
N LEU A 45 -1.85 0.46 7.25
CA LEU A 45 -2.45 1.48 6.40
C LEU A 45 -2.19 1.21 4.91
N ILE A 46 -0.95 0.86 4.54
CA ILE A 46 -0.56 0.55 3.15
C ILE A 46 -1.30 -0.70 2.64
N ALA A 47 -1.17 -1.81 3.36
CA ALA A 47 -1.74 -3.10 2.97
C ALA A 47 -3.28 -3.04 2.93
N GLY A 48 -3.90 -2.50 3.98
CA GLY A 48 -5.37 -2.39 4.06
C GLY A 48 -5.95 -1.45 3.00
N THR A 49 -5.22 -0.37 2.63
CA THR A 49 -5.64 0.47 1.49
C THR A 49 -5.56 -0.30 0.18
N GLY A 50 -4.51 -1.10 -0.01
CA GLY A 50 -4.37 -1.97 -1.18
C GLY A 50 -5.55 -2.94 -1.32
N ASP A 51 -5.92 -3.63 -0.24
CA ASP A 51 -7.07 -4.54 -0.21
C ASP A 51 -8.39 -3.83 -0.52
N LYS A 52 -8.59 -2.63 0.05
CA LYS A 52 -9.77 -1.78 -0.23
C LYS A 52 -9.86 -1.41 -1.71
N LEU A 53 -8.75 -1.05 -2.34
CA LEU A 53 -8.69 -0.72 -3.77
C LEU A 53 -8.90 -1.95 -4.64
N ALA A 54 -8.38 -3.12 -4.25
CA ALA A 54 -8.62 -4.38 -4.96
C ALA A 54 -10.12 -4.70 -5.00
N ALA A 55 -10.80 -4.57 -3.85
CA ALA A 55 -12.25 -4.75 -3.77
C ALA A 55 -13.01 -3.71 -4.61
N GLN A 56 -12.61 -2.43 -4.57
CA GLN A 56 -13.19 -1.36 -5.39
C GLN A 56 -13.05 -1.62 -6.89
N LEU A 57 -11.95 -2.26 -7.31
CA LEU A 57 -11.68 -2.62 -8.70
C LEU A 57 -12.30 -3.97 -9.13
N GLY A 58 -13.01 -4.66 -8.22
CA GLY A 58 -13.61 -5.97 -8.49
C GLY A 58 -12.58 -7.08 -8.70
N LEU A 59 -11.40 -6.96 -8.09
CA LEU A 59 -10.34 -7.97 -8.20
C LEU A 59 -10.50 -9.02 -7.10
N ASP A 60 -10.44 -10.29 -7.49
CA ASP A 60 -10.22 -11.36 -6.53
C ASP A 60 -8.74 -11.44 -6.11
N ALA A 61 -8.43 -12.31 -5.15
CA ALA A 61 -7.07 -12.48 -4.63
C ALA A 61 -6.07 -12.91 -5.72
N SER A 62 -6.47 -13.76 -6.66
CA SER A 62 -5.58 -14.24 -7.72
C SER A 62 -5.28 -13.14 -8.74
N ALA A 63 -6.29 -12.37 -9.12
CA ALA A 63 -6.16 -11.22 -10.00
C ALA A 63 -5.33 -10.12 -9.34
N TYR A 64 -5.55 -9.83 -8.05
CA TYR A 64 -4.78 -8.85 -7.31
C TYR A 64 -3.30 -9.24 -7.22
N ASP A 65 -3.02 -10.50 -6.86
CA ASP A 65 -1.67 -11.04 -6.82
C ASP A 65 -0.99 -10.93 -8.19
N LYS A 66 -1.60 -11.51 -9.23
CA LYS A 66 -1.04 -11.56 -10.58
C LYS A 66 -0.79 -10.18 -11.19
N GLN A 67 -1.71 -9.23 -10.97
CA GLN A 67 -1.65 -7.91 -11.61
C GLN A 67 -0.78 -6.90 -10.85
N PHE A 68 -0.63 -7.04 -9.52
CA PHE A 68 0.01 -6.00 -8.70
C PHE A 68 1.16 -6.53 -7.84
N TYR A 69 0.96 -7.59 -7.05
CA TYR A 69 2.04 -8.13 -6.21
C TYR A 69 3.10 -8.88 -7.02
N GLY A 70 2.71 -9.68 -8.02
CA GLY A 70 3.64 -10.40 -8.89
C GLY A 70 4.67 -9.45 -9.55
N PRO A 71 4.23 -8.39 -10.25
CA PRO A 71 5.13 -7.36 -10.75
C PRO A 71 5.92 -6.62 -9.65
N ALA A 72 5.32 -6.36 -8.49
CA ALA A 72 6.02 -5.71 -7.38
C ALA A 72 7.16 -6.59 -6.82
N PHE A 73 6.98 -7.90 -6.70
CA PHE A 73 8.02 -8.84 -6.28
C PHE A 73 9.17 -8.92 -7.28
N LYS A 74 8.89 -8.84 -8.58
CA LYS A 74 9.96 -8.79 -9.62
C LYS A 74 10.88 -7.59 -9.49
N LEU A 75 10.48 -6.52 -8.80
CA LEU A 75 11.36 -5.38 -8.55
C LEU A 75 12.55 -5.76 -7.65
N LEU A 76 12.42 -6.81 -6.84
CA LEU A 76 13.53 -7.29 -6.00
C LEU A 76 14.68 -7.89 -6.81
N ASP A 77 14.46 -8.21 -8.09
CA ASP A 77 15.51 -8.65 -9.01
C ASP A 77 16.42 -7.48 -9.44
N ASP A 78 15.96 -6.23 -9.28
CA ASP A 78 16.74 -5.02 -9.56
C ASP A 78 17.44 -4.52 -8.27
N PRO A 79 18.78 -4.53 -8.21
CA PRO A 79 19.51 -4.12 -7.02
C PRO A 79 19.29 -2.64 -6.64
N GLU A 80 18.86 -1.79 -7.58
CA GLU A 80 18.58 -0.37 -7.32
C GLU A 80 17.14 -0.13 -6.87
N ALA A 81 16.27 -1.13 -6.87
CA ALA A 81 14.86 -0.97 -6.57
C ALA A 81 14.62 -0.49 -5.13
N CYS A 82 15.39 -0.99 -4.15
CA CYS A 82 15.28 -0.56 -2.76
C CYS A 82 15.47 0.97 -2.64
N ASP A 83 16.53 1.52 -3.22
CA ASP A 83 16.86 2.94 -3.11
C ASP A 83 15.97 3.84 -3.96
N ARG A 84 15.44 3.32 -5.07
CA ARG A 84 14.51 4.04 -5.92
C ARG A 84 13.10 4.12 -5.34
N ILE A 85 12.65 3.07 -4.66
CA ILE A 85 11.25 2.92 -4.22
C ILE A 85 11.07 3.16 -2.73
N GLY A 86 12.01 2.72 -1.90
CA GLY A 86 11.96 2.85 -0.44
C GLY A 86 11.68 4.28 0.03
N PRO A 87 12.36 5.31 -0.50
CA PRO A 87 12.09 6.71 -0.14
C PRO A 87 10.66 7.20 -0.46
N ARG A 88 9.91 6.49 -1.31
CA ARG A 88 8.52 6.85 -1.65
C ARG A 88 7.52 6.44 -0.57
N ALA A 89 7.89 5.62 0.40
CA ALA A 89 7.00 5.12 1.44
C ALA A 89 6.37 6.27 2.25
N GLN A 90 7.20 7.17 2.78
CA GLN A 90 6.74 8.27 3.64
C GLN A 90 5.84 9.28 2.90
N PRO A 91 6.18 9.75 1.68
CA PRO A 91 5.25 10.55 0.87
C PRO A 91 3.93 9.83 0.57
N LEU A 92 3.96 8.53 0.28
CA LEU A 92 2.74 7.75 0.04
C LEU A 92 1.88 7.68 1.31
N ILE A 93 2.46 7.36 2.47
CA ILE A 93 1.76 7.35 3.75
C ILE A 93 1.12 8.71 4.05
N ALA A 94 1.84 9.81 3.82
CA ALA A 94 1.31 11.16 4.01
C ALA A 94 0.09 11.42 3.10
N ARG A 95 0.15 10.98 1.84
CA ARG A 95 -0.99 11.04 0.91
C ARG A 95 -2.19 10.22 1.42
N LEU A 96 -1.96 8.99 1.90
CA LEU A 96 -3.05 8.17 2.47
C LEU A 96 -3.69 8.84 3.68
N LYS A 97 -2.90 9.50 4.53
CA LYS A 97 -3.42 10.28 5.66
C LYS A 97 -4.25 11.47 5.20
N ALA A 98 -3.80 12.20 4.18
CA ALA A 98 -4.55 13.31 3.59
C ALA A 98 -5.88 12.86 2.96
N MET A 99 -5.98 11.60 2.52
CA MET A 99 -7.22 10.98 2.04
C MET A 99 -8.13 10.47 3.18
N GLY A 100 -7.84 10.77 4.45
CA GLY A 100 -8.64 10.36 5.61
C GLY A 100 -8.17 9.08 6.30
N GLY A 101 -7.05 8.50 5.87
CA GLY A 101 -6.41 7.40 6.59
C GLY A 101 -5.68 7.90 7.85
N ALA A 102 -5.31 6.98 8.73
CA ALA A 102 -4.47 7.30 9.88
C ALA A 102 -3.58 6.11 10.27
N THR A 103 -2.59 6.37 11.12
CA THR A 103 -1.71 5.33 11.71
C THR A 103 -1.94 5.18 13.21
N THR A 104 -2.96 5.85 13.75
CA THR A 104 -3.43 5.60 15.11
C THR A 104 -4.33 4.36 15.08
N PRO A 105 -4.04 3.31 15.86
CA PRO A 105 -4.91 2.14 15.92
C PRO A 105 -6.32 2.54 16.34
N LEU A 106 -7.32 1.94 15.70
CA LEU A 106 -8.69 2.05 16.18
C LEU A 106 -8.75 1.38 17.56
N SER A 107 -9.20 2.11 18.58
CA SER A 107 -9.50 1.53 19.87
C SER A 107 -10.65 0.54 19.67
N HIS A 108 -10.38 -0.76 19.83
CA HIS A 108 -11.47 -1.71 20.02
C HIS A 108 -12.04 -1.45 21.42
N SER A 109 -13.15 -0.72 21.50
CA SER A 109 -14.01 -0.80 22.66
C SER A 109 -14.46 -2.25 22.76
N GLN A 110 -14.03 -2.93 23.83
CA GLN A 110 -14.50 -4.26 24.20
C GLN A 110 -15.99 -4.23 24.51
#